data_AF-A0A537SEZ5-F1
#
_entry.id   AF-A0A537SEZ5-F1
#
_cell.length_a   1.000
_cell.length_b   1.000
_cell.length_c   1.000
_cell.angle_alpha   90.00
_cell.angle_beta   90.00
_cell.angle_gamma   90.00
#
_symmetry.space_group_name_H-M   'P 1'
#
loop_
_entity.id
_entity.type
_entity.pdbx_description
1 polymer ?
#
loop_
_entity_poly.entity_id
_entity_poly.type
_entity_poly.pdbx_seq_one_letter_code
_entity_poly.pdbx_strand_id
1 'polypeptide(L)'
;MNVAPDIRADPKLEADELWFKDAIIYQLHVKAFADSNHDGIGDFAGLTEKLDYLQDLGVTALWLLPFYPSPGRDDGYDISDYRHINPDFGTLQDFRRFMQEARRRK
;
A
#
# COMPACT_ATOMS: atom_id res chain seq x y z
N MET A 1 -28.41 -22.71 19.08
CA MET A 1 -27.22 -21.84 19.03
C MET A 1 -26.20 -22.52 18.13
N ASN A 2 -26.11 -22.11 16.85
CA ASN A 2 -25.04 -22.57 15.97
C ASN A 2 -23.79 -21.78 16.34
N VAL A 3 -22.90 -22.41 17.10
CA VAL A 3 -21.54 -21.91 17.30
C VAL A 3 -20.85 -22.09 15.94
N ALA A 4 -20.41 -20.99 15.33
CA ALA A 4 -19.61 -21.04 14.13
C ALA A 4 -18.42 -22.01 14.36
N PRO A 5 -18.04 -22.82 13.36
CA PRO A 5 -16.93 -23.74 13.54
C PRO A 5 -15.67 -22.93 13.89
N ASP A 6 -14.99 -23.39 14.94
CA ASP A 6 -13.72 -22.87 15.41
C ASP A 6 -12.76 -22.78 14.23
N ILE A 7 -12.41 -21.56 13.80
CA ILE A 7 -11.44 -21.29 12.73
C ILE A 7 -10.04 -21.55 13.30
N ARG A 8 -9.78 -22.77 13.73
CA ARG A 8 -8.41 -23.23 13.92
C ARG A 8 -7.83 -23.32 12.53
N ALA A 9 -6.78 -22.53 12.31
CA ALA A 9 -6.02 -22.53 11.06
C ALA A 9 -5.71 -23.97 10.65
N ASP A 10 -5.98 -24.30 9.38
CA ASP A 10 -5.59 -25.57 8.80
C ASP A 10 -4.07 -25.74 9.01
N PRO A 11 -3.60 -26.79 9.70
CA PRO A 11 -2.19 -26.98 10.02
C PRO A 11 -1.29 -27.16 8.79
N LYS A 12 -1.86 -27.16 7.57
CA LYS A 12 -1.16 -27.22 6.29
C LYS A 12 -0.88 -25.87 5.63
N LEU A 13 -1.33 -24.75 6.19
CA LEU A 13 -0.85 -23.46 5.69
C LEU A 13 0.63 -23.36 6.04
N GLU A 14 1.50 -23.48 5.04
CA GLU A 14 2.94 -23.28 5.20
C GLU A 14 3.17 -21.92 5.88
N ALA A 15 4.21 -21.78 6.70
CA ALA A 15 4.44 -20.57 7.50
C ALA A 15 4.41 -19.26 6.68
N ASP A 16 4.70 -19.34 5.38
CA ASP A 16 4.66 -18.25 4.41
C ASP A 16 3.21 -17.84 3.98
N GLU A 17 2.25 -18.76 3.95
CA GLU A 17 0.86 -18.45 3.53
C GLU A 17 0.11 -17.58 4.54
N LEU A 18 0.61 -17.53 5.78
CA LEU A 18 0.06 -16.71 6.87
C LEU A 18 0.96 -15.53 7.25
N TRP A 19 1.85 -15.09 6.36
CA TRP A 19 2.80 -13.99 6.58
C TRP A 19 2.16 -12.74 7.22
N PHE A 20 0.89 -12.46 6.90
CA PHE A 20 0.15 -11.30 7.39
C PHE A 20 -0.13 -11.34 8.90
N LYS A 21 -0.07 -12.51 9.56
CA LYS A 21 -0.27 -12.64 11.02
C LYS A 21 0.88 -12.06 11.83
N ASP A 22 2.08 -12.11 11.28
CA ASP A 22 3.31 -11.60 11.91
C ASP A 22 3.74 -10.26 11.30
N ALA A 23 2.96 -9.70 10.37
CA ALA A 23 3.32 -8.50 9.66
C ALA A 23 3.28 -7.24 10.54
N ILE A 24 4.32 -6.42 10.45
CA ILE A 24 4.33 -5.05 10.97
C ILE A 24 3.83 -4.15 9.84
N ILE A 25 2.54 -3.80 9.89
CA ILE A 25 1.86 -3.03 8.85
C ILE A 25 2.06 -1.54 9.11
N TYR A 26 2.57 -0.83 8.10
CA TYR A 26 2.62 0.64 8.09
C TYR A 26 1.57 1.18 7.13
N GLN A 27 0.57 1.86 7.69
CA GLN A 27 -0.46 2.52 6.89
C GLN A 27 0.01 3.92 6.49
N LEU A 28 -0.14 4.28 5.21
CA LEU A 28 0.18 5.63 4.75
C LEU A 28 -0.72 6.09 3.60
N HIS A 29 -0.81 7.41 3.45
CA HIS A 29 -1.45 8.08 2.32
C HIS A 29 -0.37 8.60 1.36
N VAL A 30 -0.41 8.18 0.09
CA VAL A 30 0.56 8.62 -0.95
C VAL A 30 0.65 10.16 -1.00
N LYS A 31 -0.50 10.82 -1.11
CA LYS A 31 -0.70 12.29 -1.04
C LYS A 31 0.05 13.02 0.07
N ALA A 32 0.27 12.40 1.22
CA ALA A 32 0.79 13.09 2.41
C ALA A 32 2.21 12.65 2.80
N PHE A 33 2.79 11.65 2.12
CA PHE A 33 4.00 11.00 2.61
C PHE A 33 5.29 11.66 2.10
N ALA A 34 5.45 11.79 0.78
CA ALA A 34 6.63 12.39 0.17
C ALA A 34 6.32 12.91 -1.24
N ASP A 35 6.54 14.22 -1.42
CA ASP A 35 6.41 14.95 -2.69
C ASP A 35 7.77 14.96 -3.41
N SER A 36 7.82 14.47 -4.65
CA SER A 36 9.04 14.41 -5.47
C SER A 36 9.14 15.49 -6.55
N ASN A 37 8.03 16.17 -6.87
CA ASN A 37 7.94 17.10 -7.99
C ASN A 37 7.71 18.56 -7.55
N HIS A 38 7.56 18.80 -6.24
CA HIS A 38 7.35 20.09 -5.59
C HIS A 38 5.99 20.76 -5.90
N ASP A 39 4.95 19.98 -6.19
CA ASP A 39 3.58 20.49 -6.35
C ASP A 39 2.77 20.57 -5.04
N GLY A 40 3.35 20.08 -3.92
CA GLY A 40 2.73 20.06 -2.59
C GLY A 40 1.91 18.79 -2.30
N ILE A 41 1.88 17.82 -3.22
CA ILE A 41 1.19 16.55 -3.11
C ILE A 41 2.21 15.41 -3.19
N GLY A 42 2.10 14.46 -2.27
CA GLY A 42 2.93 13.25 -2.31
C GLY A 42 2.54 12.30 -3.43
N ASP A 43 3.54 11.64 -4.01
CA ASP A 43 3.39 10.84 -5.22
C ASP A 43 4.16 9.49 -5.14
N PHE A 44 3.97 8.61 -6.11
CA PHE A 44 4.63 7.28 -6.10
C PHE A 44 6.14 7.34 -6.30
N ALA A 45 6.69 8.36 -6.97
CA ALA A 45 8.13 8.52 -7.10
C ALA A 45 8.74 8.91 -5.75
N GLY A 46 8.14 9.88 -5.05
CA GLY A 46 8.54 10.27 -3.70
C GLY A 46 8.40 9.12 -2.70
N LEU A 47 7.30 8.36 -2.75
CA LEU A 47 7.14 7.17 -1.93
C LEU A 47 8.21 6.10 -2.23
N THR A 48 8.60 5.92 -3.50
CA THR A 48 9.69 5.00 -3.89
C THR A 48 11.02 5.41 -3.26
N GLU A 49 11.33 6.71 -3.21
CA GLU A 49 12.56 7.23 -2.58
C GLU A 49 12.63 6.98 -1.07
N LYS A 50 11.48 6.75 -0.42
CA LYS A 50 11.39 6.50 1.02
C LYS A 50 11.32 5.01 1.39
N LEU A 51 11.42 4.10 0.42
CA LEU A 51 11.39 2.66 0.69
C LEU A 51 12.56 2.21 1.57
N ASP A 52 13.75 2.82 1.45
CA ASP A 52 14.89 2.51 2.32
C ASP A 52 14.59 2.91 3.77
N TYR A 53 13.99 4.09 3.99
CA TYR A 53 13.53 4.51 5.32
C TYR A 53 12.51 3.54 5.92
N LEU A 54 11.53 3.10 5.13
CA LEU A 54 10.51 2.16 5.60
C LEU A 54 11.12 0.79 5.92
N GLN A 55 12.08 0.33 5.13
CA GLN A 55 12.82 -0.90 5.39
C GLN A 55 13.64 -0.79 6.69
N ASP A 56 14.38 0.31 6.87
CA ASP A 56 15.18 0.58 8.07
C ASP A 56 14.31 0.69 9.33
N LEU A 57 13.09 1.22 9.20
CA LEU A 57 12.10 1.24 10.29
C LEU A 57 11.66 -0.18 10.71
N GLY A 58 11.82 -1.18 9.83
CA GLY A 58 11.51 -2.58 10.11
C GLY A 58 10.07 -3.00 9.77
N VAL A 59 9.34 -2.20 8.98
CA VAL A 59 7.98 -2.56 8.56
C VAL A 59 8.04 -3.67 7.52
N THR A 60 7.06 -4.58 7.54
CA THR A 60 7.06 -5.75 6.64
C THR A 60 5.96 -5.68 5.59
N ALA A 61 5.01 -4.77 5.74
CA ALA A 61 3.95 -4.53 4.77
C ALA A 61 3.49 -3.08 4.78
N LEU A 62 3.14 -2.57 3.60
CA LEU A 62 2.56 -1.24 3.43
C LEU A 62 1.07 -1.38 3.16
N TRP A 63 0.27 -0.64 3.91
CA TRP A 63 -1.15 -0.46 3.62
C TRP A 63 -1.36 0.95 3.06
N LEU A 64 -1.55 1.03 1.75
CA LEU A 64 -1.81 2.30 1.09
C LEU A 64 -3.30 2.67 1.20
N LEU A 65 -3.57 3.91 1.63
CA LEU A 65 -4.88 4.54 1.45
C LEU A 65 -5.20 4.71 -0.05
N PRO A 66 -6.47 4.96 -0.43
CA PRO A 66 -6.89 5.03 -1.83
C PRO A 66 -6.01 5.95 -2.68
N PHE A 67 -5.55 5.42 -3.81
CA PHE A 67 -4.69 6.12 -4.78
C PHE A 67 -5.25 6.09 -6.21
N TYR A 68 -6.52 5.74 -6.35
CA TYR A 68 -7.27 5.70 -7.62
C TYR A 68 -7.88 7.08 -7.92
N PRO A 69 -8.24 7.36 -9.19
CA PRO A 69 -9.08 8.51 -9.53
C PRO A 69 -10.35 8.52 -8.66
N SER A 70 -10.66 9.70 -8.11
CA SER A 70 -11.83 9.94 -7.28
C SER A 70 -12.29 11.40 -7.49
N PRO A 71 -13.60 11.71 -7.37
CA PRO A 71 -14.11 13.06 -7.30
C PRO A 71 -13.70 13.84 -6.03
N GLY A 72 -13.08 13.18 -5.05
CA GLY A 72 -12.50 13.78 -3.85
C GLY A 72 -13.52 14.13 -2.76
N ARG A 73 -14.69 13.48 -2.72
CA ARG A 73 -15.73 13.77 -1.72
C ARG A 73 -15.53 13.01 -0.41
N ASP A 74 -14.74 11.94 -0.44
CA ASP A 74 -14.42 11.10 0.72
C ASP A 74 -12.94 10.69 0.73
N ASP A 75 -12.05 11.68 0.53
CA ASP A 75 -10.58 11.53 0.53
C ASP A 75 -10.06 10.31 -0.27
N GLY A 76 -10.66 10.07 -1.44
CA GLY A 76 -10.28 9.00 -2.35
C GLY A 76 -11.05 7.68 -2.19
N TYR A 77 -11.87 7.51 -1.15
CA TYR A 77 -12.71 6.32 -0.98
C TYR A 77 -13.91 6.27 -1.94
N ASP A 78 -14.33 7.42 -2.48
CA ASP A 78 -15.31 7.56 -3.55
C ASP A 78 -14.68 7.34 -4.95
N ILE A 79 -14.17 6.13 -5.20
CA ILE A 79 -13.41 5.80 -6.41
C ILE A 79 -14.27 5.91 -7.69
N SER A 80 -13.75 6.59 -8.71
CA SER A 80 -14.38 6.71 -10.03
C SER A 80 -13.82 5.75 -11.08
N ASP A 81 -12.57 5.29 -10.93
CA ASP A 81 -11.94 4.30 -11.81
C ASP A 81 -10.94 3.41 -11.07
N TYR A 82 -11.25 2.13 -10.92
CA TYR A 82 -10.39 1.15 -10.24
C TYR A 82 -9.19 0.67 -11.04
N ARG A 83 -9.05 1.06 -12.32
CA ARG A 83 -7.99 0.55 -13.23
C ARG A 83 -6.85 1.52 -13.46
N HIS A 84 -6.98 2.76 -13.00
CA HIS A 84 -5.96 3.80 -13.17
C HIS A 84 -5.48 4.33 -11.83
N ILE A 85 -4.35 5.04 -11.86
CA ILE A 85 -3.81 5.79 -10.73
C ILE A 85 -4.36 7.21 -10.81
N ASN A 86 -4.64 7.82 -9.66
CA ASN A 86 -4.99 9.24 -9.63
C ASN A 86 -3.82 10.04 -10.24
N PRO A 87 -4.05 10.88 -11.27
CA PRO A 87 -2.99 11.65 -11.91
C PRO A 87 -2.13 12.49 -10.95
N ASP A 88 -2.70 12.94 -9.83
CA ASP A 88 -1.97 13.68 -8.79
C ASP A 88 -0.88 12.84 -8.10
N PHE A 89 -0.97 11.51 -8.16
CA PHE A 89 -0.02 10.59 -7.52
C PHE A 89 0.95 9.93 -8.52
N GLY A 90 0.81 10.25 -9.81
CA GLY A 90 1.62 9.72 -10.90
C GLY A 90 0.87 8.74 -11.80
N THR A 91 1.62 7.86 -12.47
CA THR A 91 1.11 6.95 -13.50
C THR A 91 1.09 5.50 -13.04
N LEU A 92 0.44 4.63 -13.83
CA LEU A 92 0.52 3.17 -13.63
C LEU A 92 1.96 2.65 -13.77
N GLN A 93 2.82 3.34 -14.54
CA GLN A 93 4.23 2.99 -14.65
C GLN A 93 4.98 3.30 -13.34
N ASP A 94 4.69 4.43 -12.71
CA ASP A 94 5.30 4.82 -11.42
C ASP A 94 4.89 3.85 -10.32
N PHE A 95 3.59 3.48 -10.27
CA PHE A 95 3.11 2.45 -9.35
C PHE A 95 3.80 1.09 -9.57
N ARG A 96 3.98 0.67 -10.83
CA ARG A 96 4.70 -0.58 -11.13
C ARG A 96 6.16 -0.53 -10.70
N ARG A 97 6.82 0.61 -10.87
CA ARG A 97 8.19 0.82 -10.39
C ARG A 97 8.25 0.73 -8.86
N PHE A 98 7.36 1.43 -8.16
CA PHE A 98 7.23 1.35 -6.70
C PHE A 98 7.07 -0.10 -6.23
N MET A 99 6.16 -0.86 -6.85
CA MET A 99 5.93 -2.27 -6.52
C MET A 99 7.18 -3.15 -6.73
N GLN A 100 7.94 -2.91 -7.81
CA GLN A 100 9.20 -3.63 -8.06
C GLN A 100 10.27 -3.28 -7.04
N GLU A 101 10.41 -2.00 -6.68
CA GLU A 101 11.37 -1.53 -5.69
C GLU A 101 11.04 -2.01 -4.28
N ALA A 102 9.75 -2.06 -3.92
CA ALA A 102 9.30 -2.60 -2.65
C ALA A 102 9.65 -4.10 -2.53
N ARG A 103 9.35 -4.89 -3.56
CA ARG A 103 9.69 -6.33 -3.61
C ARG A 103 11.19 -6.61 -3.56
N ARG A 104 12.03 -5.71 -4.10
CA ARG A 104 13.49 -5.84 -3.99
C ARG A 104 13.98 -5.76 -2.54
N ARG A 105 13.19 -5.14 -1.66
CA ARG A 105 13.52 -4.89 -0.24
C ARG A 105 12.91 -5.92 0.71
N LYS A 106 11.92 -6.70 0.26
CA LYS A 106 11.57 -8.09 0.66
C LYS A 106 10.29 -8.53 -0.04
#